data_AF-A0A3S9SL09-F1
#
_entry.id   AF-A0A3S9SL09-F1
#
_cell.length_a   1.000
_cell.length_b   1.000
_cell.length_c   1.000
_cell.angle_alpha   90.00
_cell.angle_beta   90.00
_cell.angle_gamma   90.00
#
_symmetry.space_group_name_H-M   'P 1'
#
loop_
_entity.id
_entity.type
_entity.pdbx_description
1 polymer ?
#
loop_
_entity_poly.entity_id
_entity_poly.type
_entity_poly.pdbx_seq_one_letter_code
_entity_poly.pdbx_strand_id
1 'polypeptide(L)'
;MFRKIIVLSILFPTLAVAQPPIRDCRAFLLDMSVLGFRTGACHQNERHPQLIRLAKRQSECSATWENPQIQAESREIYRTLQDEFINDAITPETVDTILASKQIDVSQTEFCKAYDRQLEEMARRYLQP
;
A
#
# COMPACT_ATOMS: atom_id res chain seq x y z
N MET A 1 -5.44 -60.91 12.40
CA MET A 1 -4.65 -59.99 11.53
C MET A 1 -5.61 -58.99 10.88
N PHE A 2 -5.80 -57.82 11.48
CA PHE A 2 -6.58 -56.73 10.87
C PHE A 2 -5.61 -55.79 10.14
N ARG A 3 -5.63 -55.85 8.81
CA ARG A 3 -4.84 -54.97 7.93
C ARG A 3 -5.42 -53.56 7.98
N LYS A 4 -4.65 -52.61 8.49
CA LYS A 4 -4.92 -51.17 8.43
C LYS A 4 -4.92 -50.74 6.96
N ILE A 5 -6.06 -50.26 6.45
CA ILE A 5 -6.10 -49.49 5.19
C ILE A 5 -6.21 -48.02 5.61
N ILE A 6 -5.07 -47.35 5.62
CA ILE A 6 -4.97 -45.90 5.72
C ILE A 6 -5.35 -45.37 4.34
N VAL A 7 -6.58 -44.87 4.18
CA VAL A 7 -6.94 -44.14 2.98
C VAL A 7 -6.40 -42.73 3.12
N LEU A 8 -5.35 -42.48 2.35
CA LEU A 8 -4.60 -41.26 2.18
C LEU A 8 -5.56 -40.12 1.79
N SER A 9 -5.79 -39.17 2.70
CA SER A 9 -6.40 -37.89 2.34
C SER A 9 -5.44 -37.15 1.41
N ILE A 10 -5.70 -37.21 0.11
CA ILE A 10 -5.03 -36.39 -0.89
C ILE A 10 -5.41 -34.94 -0.60
N LEU A 11 -4.58 -34.27 0.19
CA LEU A 11 -4.47 -32.82 0.22
C LEU A 11 -4.09 -32.40 -1.20
N PHE A 12 -5.08 -31.99 -1.98
CA PHE A 12 -4.83 -31.19 -3.18
C PHE A 12 -4.06 -29.95 -2.72
N PRO A 13 -2.79 -29.74 -3.12
CA PRO A 13 -2.23 -28.42 -3.00
C PRO A 13 -3.08 -27.57 -3.94
N THR A 14 -3.84 -26.65 -3.37
CA THR A 14 -4.40 -25.52 -4.12
C THR A 14 -3.26 -25.02 -4.99
N LEU A 15 -3.43 -25.12 -6.33
CA LEU A 15 -2.51 -24.51 -7.27
C LEU A 15 -2.49 -23.03 -6.93
N ALA A 16 -1.52 -22.62 -6.11
CA ALA A 16 -1.20 -21.23 -5.93
C ALA A 16 -0.75 -20.80 -7.32
N VAL A 17 -1.66 -20.21 -8.08
CA VAL A 17 -1.34 -19.58 -9.35
C VAL A 17 -0.28 -18.55 -8.99
N ALA A 18 0.97 -18.87 -9.32
CA ALA A 18 2.09 -18.00 -9.04
C ALA A 18 1.80 -16.68 -9.76
N GLN A 19 1.72 -15.59 -9.01
CA GLN A 19 1.52 -14.28 -9.61
C GLN A 19 2.69 -14.01 -10.57
N PRO A 20 2.45 -13.44 -11.76
CA PRO A 20 3.54 -13.07 -12.64
C PRO A 20 4.45 -12.06 -11.93
N PRO A 21 5.78 -12.16 -12.08
CA PRO A 21 6.72 -11.27 -11.41
C PRO A 21 6.45 -9.81 -11.80
N ILE A 22 6.77 -8.87 -10.89
CA ILE A 22 6.65 -7.44 -11.18
C ILE A 22 7.59 -7.10 -12.35
N ARG A 23 7.01 -6.66 -13.47
CA ARG A 23 7.78 -6.34 -14.69
C ARG A 23 8.48 -4.98 -14.60
N ASP A 24 7.82 -4.01 -13.96
CA ASP A 24 8.35 -2.66 -13.77
C ASP A 24 8.50 -2.37 -12.27
N CYS A 25 9.66 -2.75 -11.73
CA CYS A 25 9.96 -2.54 -10.32
C CYS A 25 10.09 -1.07 -9.93
N ARG A 26 10.49 -0.19 -10.85
CA ARG A 26 10.57 1.25 -10.57
C ARG A 26 9.18 1.81 -10.35
N ALA A 27 8.27 1.62 -11.31
CA ALA A 27 6.90 2.11 -11.19
C ALA A 27 6.20 1.55 -9.95
N PHE A 28 6.37 0.24 -9.70
CA PHE A 28 5.80 -0.41 -8.52
C PHE A 28 6.29 0.19 -7.20
N LEU A 29 7.60 0.43 -7.05
CA LEU A 29 8.16 0.99 -5.82
C LEU A 29 7.69 2.44 -5.60
N LEU A 30 7.61 3.25 -6.67
CA LEU A 30 7.10 4.62 -6.56
C LEU A 30 5.60 4.65 -6.21
N ASP A 31 4.78 3.77 -6.81
CA ASP A 31 3.37 3.63 -6.45
C ASP A 31 3.22 3.21 -4.97
N MET A 32 4.07 2.28 -4.49
CA MET A 32 4.09 1.87 -3.09
C MET A 32 4.49 3.00 -2.14
N SER A 33 5.41 3.87 -2.55
CA SER A 33 5.77 5.08 -1.78
C SER A 33 4.59 6.02 -1.62
N VAL A 34 3.81 6.26 -2.67
CA VAL A 34 2.58 7.06 -2.60
C VAL A 34 1.57 6.41 -1.66
N LEU A 35 1.30 5.11 -1.84
CA LEU A 35 0.33 4.37 -1.04
C LEU A 35 0.74 4.33 0.44
N GLY A 36 2.02 4.12 0.72
CA GLY A 36 2.57 4.09 2.07
C GLY A 36 2.42 5.43 2.79
N PHE A 37 2.69 6.55 2.10
CA PHE A 37 2.46 7.88 2.65
C PHE A 37 0.99 8.10 3.00
N ARG A 38 0.07 7.84 2.07
CA ARG A 38 -1.38 8.01 2.32
C ARG A 38 -1.87 7.11 3.45
N THR A 39 -1.36 5.88 3.53
CA THR A 39 -1.71 4.94 4.61
C THR A 39 -1.41 5.54 5.98
N GLY A 40 -0.20 6.08 6.15
CA GLY A 40 0.23 6.71 7.41
C GLY A 40 -0.49 8.03 7.71
N ALA A 41 -0.55 8.93 6.72
CA ALA A 41 -1.13 10.26 6.89
C ALA A 41 -2.65 10.23 7.18
N CYS A 42 -3.36 9.26 6.58
CA CYS A 42 -4.81 9.14 6.69
C CYS A 42 -5.26 8.14 7.76
N HIS A 43 -4.34 7.64 8.58
CA HIS A 43 -4.62 6.61 9.60
C HIS A 43 -5.39 5.40 9.06
N GLN A 44 -5.09 5.00 7.81
CA GLN A 44 -5.80 3.91 7.15
C GLN A 44 -5.39 2.57 7.74
N ASN A 45 -6.29 1.58 7.62
CA ASN A 45 -6.07 0.26 8.18
C ASN A 45 -4.89 -0.46 7.50
N GLU A 46 -3.72 -0.44 8.14
CA GLU A 46 -2.52 -1.15 7.69
C GLU A 46 -2.72 -2.66 7.53
N ARG A 47 -3.79 -3.22 8.13
CA ARG A 47 -4.15 -4.64 8.00
C ARG A 47 -5.02 -4.93 6.77
N HIS A 48 -5.21 -3.97 5.86
CA HIS A 48 -5.99 -4.21 4.65
C HIS A 48 -5.38 -5.36 3.82
N PRO A 49 -6.16 -6.39 3.42
CA PRO A 49 -5.60 -7.58 2.77
C PRO A 49 -4.82 -7.29 1.48
N GLN A 50 -5.28 -6.32 0.67
CA GLN A 50 -4.59 -5.93 -0.56
C GLN A 50 -3.26 -5.23 -0.26
N LEU A 51 -3.21 -4.39 0.77
CA LEU A 51 -1.99 -3.70 1.18
C LEU A 51 -0.93 -4.71 1.66
N ILE A 52 -1.33 -5.69 2.48
CA ILE A 52 -0.45 -6.78 2.92
C ILE A 52 0.11 -7.55 1.73
N ARG A 53 -0.73 -7.85 0.72
CA ARG A 53 -0.29 -8.56 -0.48
C ARG A 53 0.69 -7.72 -1.31
N LEU A 54 0.41 -6.43 -1.51
CA LEU A 54 1.31 -5.51 -2.19
C LEU A 54 2.66 -5.39 -1.46
N ALA A 55 2.64 -5.24 -0.13
CA ALA A 55 3.85 -5.17 0.68
C ALA A 55 4.72 -6.42 0.54
N LYS A 56 4.13 -7.62 0.49
CA LYS A 56 4.88 -8.86 0.25
C LYS A 56 5.61 -8.85 -1.10
N ARG A 57 5.01 -8.25 -2.14
CA ARG A 57 5.61 -8.13 -3.47
C ARG A 57 6.79 -7.17 -3.55
N GLN A 58 6.97 -6.26 -2.58
CA GLN A 58 8.17 -5.38 -2.54
C GLN A 58 9.49 -6.14 -2.50
N SER A 59 9.49 -7.34 -1.90
CA SER A 59 10.69 -8.19 -1.90
C SER A 59 11.16 -8.60 -3.30
N GLU A 60 10.27 -8.64 -4.29
CA GLU A 60 10.60 -8.92 -5.70
C GLU A 60 11.45 -7.80 -6.33
N CYS A 61 11.41 -6.60 -5.76
CA CYS A 61 12.04 -5.39 -6.29
C CYS A 61 13.15 -4.83 -5.39
N SER A 62 13.68 -5.62 -4.44
CA SER A 62 14.70 -5.18 -3.47
C SER A 62 15.95 -4.62 -4.14
N ALA A 63 16.47 -5.28 -5.17
CA ALA A 63 17.64 -4.82 -5.92
C ALA A 63 17.39 -3.45 -6.60
N THR A 64 16.15 -3.18 -7.05
CA THR A 64 15.78 -1.87 -7.59
C THR A 64 15.66 -0.82 -6.49
N TRP A 65 15.15 -1.19 -5.32
CA TRP A 65 15.03 -0.29 -4.17
C TRP A 65 16.39 0.20 -3.63
N GLU A 66 17.43 -0.63 -3.73
CA GLU A 66 18.79 -0.27 -3.34
C GLU A 66 19.42 0.79 -4.26
N ASN A 67 18.83 1.07 -5.43
CA ASN A 67 19.29 2.14 -6.31
C ASN A 67 19.05 3.52 -5.66
N PRO A 68 20.11 4.33 -5.42
CA PRO A 68 19.99 5.64 -4.79
C PRO A 68 19.07 6.62 -5.53
N GLN A 69 18.96 6.49 -6.86
CA GLN A 69 18.07 7.31 -7.66
C GLN A 69 16.60 7.03 -7.33
N ILE A 70 16.22 5.76 -7.17
CA ILE A 70 14.85 5.37 -6.81
C ILE A 70 14.50 5.90 -5.41
N GLN A 71 15.43 5.83 -4.48
CA GLN A 71 15.24 6.40 -3.14
C GLN A 71 15.12 7.93 -3.19
N ALA A 72 15.86 8.61 -4.06
CA ALA A 72 15.74 10.05 -4.26
C ALA A 72 14.37 10.42 -4.85
N GLU A 73 13.91 9.71 -5.87
CA GLU A 73 12.58 9.90 -6.46
C GLU A 73 11.48 9.65 -5.43
N SER A 74 11.59 8.58 -4.63
CA SER A 74 10.66 8.30 -3.54
C SER A 74 10.63 9.43 -2.51
N ARG A 75 11.79 10.01 -2.14
CA ARG A 75 11.82 11.15 -1.21
C ARG A 75 11.13 12.38 -1.80
N GLU A 76 11.28 12.62 -3.10
CA GLU A 76 10.63 13.74 -3.76
C GLU A 76 9.11 13.56 -3.84
N ILE A 77 8.64 12.33 -4.10
CA ILE A 77 7.23 11.97 -3.98
C ILE A 77 6.71 12.27 -2.57
N TYR A 78 7.43 11.86 -1.53
CA TYR A 78 7.03 12.10 -0.14
C TYR A 78 6.87 13.60 0.16
N ARG A 79 7.79 14.45 -0.32
CA ARG A 79 7.69 15.90 -0.16
C ARG A 79 6.47 16.46 -0.89
N THR A 80 6.26 16.04 -2.13
CA THR A 80 5.10 16.47 -2.93
C THR A 80 3.78 16.09 -2.24
N LEU A 81 3.67 14.86 -1.76
CA LEU A 81 2.47 14.38 -1.06
C LEU A 81 2.27 15.06 0.29
N GLN A 82 3.36 15.42 0.98
CA GLN A 82 3.28 16.19 2.22
C GLN A 82 2.70 17.58 1.95
N ASP A 83 3.16 18.26 0.90
CA ASP A 83 2.62 19.57 0.52
C ASP A 83 1.16 19.46 0.07
N GLU A 84 0.81 18.45 -0.73
CA GLU A 84 -0.59 18.15 -1.10
C GLU A 84 -1.48 17.95 0.13
N PHE A 85 -1.04 17.10 1.06
CA PHE A 85 -1.78 16.82 2.28
C PHE A 85 -1.94 18.06 3.16
N ILE A 86 -0.88 18.85 3.35
CA ILE A 86 -0.95 20.09 4.14
C ILE A 86 -1.91 21.08 3.49
N ASN A 87 -1.82 21.27 2.17
CA ASN A 87 -2.69 22.23 1.47
C ASN A 87 -4.17 21.81 1.48
N ASP A 88 -4.46 20.51 1.48
CA ASP A 88 -5.84 20.00 1.56
C ASP A 88 -6.37 19.96 3.00
N ALA A 89 -5.51 19.62 3.97
CA ALA A 89 -5.91 19.49 5.37
C ALA A 89 -5.95 20.82 6.14
N ILE A 90 -5.13 21.81 5.74
CA ILE A 90 -5.01 23.11 6.44
C ILE A 90 -5.83 24.17 5.70
N THR A 91 -7.09 24.27 6.10
CA THR A 91 -8.03 25.35 5.76
C THR A 91 -8.15 26.36 6.91
N PRO A 92 -8.62 27.60 6.67
CA PRO A 92 -8.86 28.57 7.75
C PRO A 92 -9.70 27.99 8.91
N GLU A 93 -10.71 27.19 8.60
CA GLU A 93 -11.58 26.54 9.60
C GLU A 93 -10.84 25.50 10.44
N THR A 94 -9.91 24.76 9.83
CA THR A 94 -9.08 23.78 10.55
C THR A 94 -7.97 24.43 11.35
N VAL A 95 -7.50 25.63 10.98
CA VAL A 95 -6.52 26.40 11.76
C VAL A 95 -7.10 26.76 13.13
N ASP A 96 -8.35 27.23 13.20
CA ASP A 96 -9.02 27.50 14.48
C ASP A 96 -9.17 26.24 15.33
N THR A 97 -9.40 25.10 14.68
CA THR A 97 -9.46 23.78 15.33
C THR A 97 -8.10 23.39 15.93
N ILE A 98 -7.00 23.58 15.19
CA ILE A 98 -5.63 23.34 15.66
C ILE A 98 -5.27 24.28 16.81
N LEU A 99 -5.57 25.57 16.69
CA LEU A 99 -5.31 26.58 17.71
C LEU A 99 -6.09 26.29 19.00
N ALA A 100 -7.27 25.68 18.89
CA ALA A 100 -8.04 25.18 20.01
C ALA A 100 -7.56 23.81 20.54
N SER A 101 -6.41 23.30 20.06
CA SER A 101 -5.84 21.99 20.39
C SER A 101 -6.80 20.82 20.14
N LYS A 102 -7.73 20.97 19.19
CA LYS A 102 -8.64 19.91 18.77
C LYS A 102 -8.04 19.12 17.62
N GLN A 103 -8.37 17.84 17.57
CA GLN A 103 -7.96 16.97 16.48
C GLN A 103 -8.76 17.29 15.21
N ILE A 104 -8.08 17.43 14.08
CA ILE A 104 -8.73 17.52 12.77
C ILE A 104 -9.03 16.10 12.29
N ASP A 105 -10.25 15.89 11.81
CA ASP A 105 -10.58 14.67 11.08
C ASP A 105 -10.07 14.77 9.64
N VAL A 106 -8.85 14.28 9.43
CA VAL A 106 -8.19 14.28 8.12
C VAL A 106 -8.77 13.21 7.18
N SER A 107 -9.60 12.28 7.66
CA SER A 107 -10.21 11.23 6.81
C SER A 107 -11.16 11.80 5.75
N GLN A 108 -11.68 13.01 5.99
CA GLN A 108 -12.61 13.71 5.09
C GLN A 108 -11.92 14.56 4.02
N THR A 109 -10.58 14.65 4.05
CA THR A 109 -9.78 15.34 3.03
C THR A 109 -9.88 14.59 1.69
N GLU A 110 -9.82 15.30 0.57
CA GLU A 110 -9.79 14.68 -0.76
C GLU A 110 -8.54 13.81 -0.92
N PHE A 111 -7.45 14.23 -0.29
CA PHE A 111 -6.22 13.46 -0.17
C PHE A 111 -6.48 12.07 0.43
N CYS A 112 -7.22 11.99 1.53
CA CYS A 112 -7.49 10.70 2.18
C CYS A 112 -8.57 9.88 1.49
N LYS A 113 -9.57 10.52 0.87
CA LYS A 113 -10.58 9.84 0.05
C LYS A 113 -9.98 9.14 -1.17
N ALA A 114 -8.85 9.63 -1.69
CA ALA A 114 -8.17 9.01 -2.82
C ALA A 114 -7.56 7.63 -2.50
N TYR A 115 -7.38 7.29 -1.21
CA TYR A 115 -6.70 6.06 -0.78
C TYR A 115 -7.36 4.79 -1.31
N ASP A 116 -8.67 4.62 -1.14
CA ASP A 116 -9.37 3.39 -1.52
C ASP A 116 -9.26 3.14 -3.02
N ARG A 117 -9.43 4.20 -3.83
CA ARG A 117 -9.25 4.12 -5.28
C ARG A 117 -7.84 3.72 -5.67
N GLN A 118 -6.84 4.36 -5.06
CA GLN A 118 -5.43 4.05 -5.32
C GLN A 118 -5.12 2.59 -4.98
N LEU A 119 -5.59 2.11 -3.83
CA LEU A 119 -5.38 0.74 -3.39
C LEU A 119 -6.01 -0.27 -4.35
N GLU A 120 -7.23 0.01 -4.82
CA GLU A 120 -7.92 -0.84 -5.80
C GLU A 120 -7.17 -0.88 -7.15
N GLU A 121 -6.74 0.28 -7.64
CA GLU A 121 -5.99 0.38 -8.91
C GLU A 121 -4.65 -0.36 -8.84
N MET A 122 -3.92 -0.22 -7.73
CA MET A 122 -2.68 -0.95 -7.50
C MET A 122 -2.91 -2.44 -7.34
N ALA A 123 -3.98 -2.85 -6.63
CA ALA A 123 -4.34 -4.26 -6.53
C ALA A 123 -4.67 -4.85 -7.91
N ARG A 124 -5.38 -4.09 -8.76
CA ARG A 124 -5.66 -4.49 -10.14
C ARG A 124 -4.38 -4.63 -10.96
N ARG A 125 -3.49 -3.65 -10.88
CA ARG A 125 -2.25 -3.60 -11.66
C ARG A 125 -1.21 -4.64 -11.24
N TYR A 126 -1.11 -4.90 -9.93
CA TYR A 126 0.01 -5.66 -9.36
C TYR A 126 -0.40 -6.92 -8.62
N LEU A 127 -1.69 -7.23 -8.42
CA LEU A 127 -2.10 -8.48 -7.77
C LEU A 127 -2.93 -9.40 -8.67
N GLN A 128 -3.39 -8.92 -9.81
CA GLN A 128 -4.09 -9.74 -10.79
C GLN A 128 -3.09 -10.50 -11.69
N PRO A 129 -3.41 -11.75 -12.11
CA PRO A 129 -2.56 -12.56 -12.97
C PRO A 129 -2.46 -12.03 -14.41
#